data_AF-A0ABD0PZV0-F1
#
_entry.id   AF-A0ABD0PZV0-F1
#
_cell.length_a   1.000
_cell.length_b   1.000
_cell.length_c   1.000
_cell.angle_alpha   90.00
_cell.angle_beta   90.00
_cell.angle_gamma   90.00
#
_symmetry.space_group_name_H-M   'P 1'
#
loop_
_entity.id
_entity.type
_entity.pdbx_description
1 polymer ?
#
loop_
_entity_poly.entity_id
_entity_poly.type
_entity_poly.pdbx_seq_one_letter_code
_entity_poly.pdbx_strand_id
1 'polypeptide(L)' 'HAPGVPKILVGNRLHLAYKRQVTTEHAQAFAERLGVTFFEVSPLCNFNITESFTELARIVLMRHGMERLWRPNK' A
#
# COMPACT_ATOMS: atom_id res chain seq x y z
N HIS A 1 -3.00 14.03 12.29
CA HIS A 1 -1.96 13.01 12.06
C HIS A 1 -2.06 11.99 13.19
N ALA A 2 -2.33 10.70 12.92
CA ALA A 2 -2.38 9.67 13.97
C ALA A 2 -1.00 9.02 14.11
N PRO A 3 -0.17 9.38 15.11
CA PRO A 3 1.12 8.75 15.34
C PRO A 3 0.90 7.30 15.74
N GLY A 4 1.73 6.38 15.23
CA GLY A 4 1.65 4.97 15.62
C GLY A 4 0.78 4.07 14.75
N VAL A 5 -0.09 4.62 13.89
CA VAL A 5 -0.98 3.81 13.04
C VAL A 5 -0.26 3.39 11.75
N PRO A 6 -0.19 2.08 11.42
CA PRO A 6 0.26 1.58 10.11
C PRO A 6 -0.54 2.17 8.96
N LYS A 7 0.14 2.61 7.90
CA LYS A 7 -0.48 3.28 6.73
C LYS A 7 0.24 2.88 5.46
N ILE A 8 -0.52 2.85 4.37
CA ILE A 8 -0.03 2.76 2.99
C ILE A 8 -0.68 3.88 2.17
N LEU A 9 -0.02 4.34 1.11
CA LEU A 9 -0.57 5.26 0.13
C LEU A 9 -1.20 4.47 -1.01
N VAL A 10 -2.43 4.81 -1.39
CA VAL A 10 -3.17 4.13 -2.46
C VAL A 10 -3.59 5.11 -3.55
N GLY A 11 -3.02 4.94 -4.74
CA GLY A 11 -3.45 5.58 -5.99
C GLY A 11 -4.59 4.78 -6.62
N ASN A 12 -5.83 5.15 -6.33
CA ASN A 12 -7.01 4.44 -6.85
C ASN A 12 -7.39 4.88 -8.26
N ARG A 13 -8.27 4.10 -8.92
CA ARG A 13 -8.83 4.33 -10.25
C ARG A 13 -7.77 4.27 -11.36
N LEU A 14 -6.80 3.36 -11.21
CA LEU A 14 -5.72 3.19 -12.19
C LEU A 14 -6.22 2.95 -13.64
N HIS A 15 -7.40 2.33 -13.81
CA HIS A 15 -8.06 2.16 -15.11
C HIS A 15 -8.38 3.47 -15.84
N LEU A 16 -8.35 4.62 -15.17
CA LEU A 16 -8.51 5.95 -15.76
C LEU A 16 -7.16 6.62 -16.06
N ALA A 17 -6.15 5.85 -16.48
CA ALA A 17 -4.81 6.35 -16.78
C ALA A 17 -4.80 7.52 -17.79
N TYR A 18 -5.75 7.52 -18.74
CA TYR A 18 -5.93 8.60 -19.72
C TYR A 18 -6.40 9.95 -19.12
N LYS A 19 -6.92 9.94 -17.87
CA LYS A 19 -7.31 11.13 -17.10
C LYS A 19 -6.39 11.38 -15.89
N ARG A 20 -5.22 10.76 -15.87
CA ARG A 20 -4.27 10.83 -14.74
C ARG A 20 -3.90 12.29 -14.43
N GLN A 21 -4.09 12.68 -13.16
CA GLN A 21 -3.75 14.02 -12.65
C GLN A 21 -2.48 14.02 -11.79
N VAL A 22 -2.08 12.85 -11.29
CA VAL A 22 -0.89 12.65 -10.46
C VAL A 22 -0.04 11.60 -11.13
N THR A 23 1.22 11.93 -11.45
CA THR A 23 2.13 10.96 -12.07
C THR A 23 2.56 9.90 -11.04
N THR A 24 2.98 8.73 -11.53
CA THR A 24 3.45 7.65 -10.66
C THR A 24 4.66 8.11 -9.85
N GLU A 25 5.56 8.86 -10.48
CA GLU A 25 6.80 9.36 -9.87
C GLU A 25 6.50 10.36 -8.76
N HIS A 26 5.51 11.24 -8.94
CA HIS A 26 5.12 12.19 -7.92
C HIS A 26 4.51 11.50 -6.70
N ALA A 27 3.61 10.54 -6.93
CA ALA A 27 3.00 9.77 -5.85
C ALA A 27 4.02 8.91 -5.09
N GLN A 28 4.96 8.29 -5.83
CA GLN A 28 6.07 7.52 -5.27
C GLN A 28 6.97 8.38 -4.39
N ALA A 29 7.43 9.53 -4.90
CA ALA A 29 8.25 10.47 -4.14
C ALA A 29 7.51 11.00 -2.89
N PHE A 30 6.19 11.19 -2.97
CA PHE A 30 5.38 11.58 -1.83
C PHE A 30 5.30 10.48 -0.77
N ALA A 31 5.14 9.21 -1.18
CA ALA A 31 5.11 8.07 -0.28
C ALA A 31 6.46 7.88 0.44
N GLU A 32 7.57 8.02 -0.28
CA GLU A 32 8.93 7.97 0.26
C GLU A 32 9.16 9.05 1.32
N ARG A 33 8.73 10.29 1.05
CA ARG A 33 8.80 11.40 2.02
C ARG A 33 7.97 11.13 3.28
N LEU A 34 6.88 10.38 3.17
CA LEU A 34 6.06 9.97 4.30
C LEU A 34 6.54 8.69 4.99
N GLY A 35 7.49 7.96 4.40
CA GLY A 35 7.94 6.65 4.88
C GLY A 35 6.86 5.58 4.82
N VAL A 36 5.97 5.63 3.83
CA VAL A 36 4.90 4.64 3.63
C VAL A 36 5.03 3.93 2.28
N THR A 37 4.55 2.70 2.19
CA THR A 37 4.49 1.97 0.90
C THR A 37 3.40 2.56 0.01
N PHE A 38 3.64 2.60 -1.30
CA PHE A 38 2.69 3.07 -2.30
C PHE A 38 2.18 1.93 -3.19
N PHE A 39 0.88 1.93 -3.48
CA PHE A 39 0.25 1.04 -4.44
C PHE A 39 -0.67 1.81 -5.38
N GLU A 40 -0.62 1.50 -6.67
CA GLU A 40 -1.68 1.85 -7.61
C GLU A 40 -2.67 0.69 -7.73
N VAL A 41 -3.96 1.00 -7.62
CA VAL A 41 -5.03 -0.01 -7.60
C VAL A 41 -6.15 0.32 -8.58
N SER A 42 -6.82 -0.72 -9.07
CA SER A 42 -8.06 -0.59 -9.83
C SER A 42 -9.08 -1.61 -9.33
N PRO A 43 -10.06 -1.19 -8.50
CA PRO A 43 -11.17 -2.04 -8.09
C PRO A 43 -11.97 -2.55 -9.29
N LEU A 44 -12.12 -1.72 -10.32
CA LEU A 44 -12.82 -2.08 -11.57
C LEU A 44 -12.13 -3.22 -12.31
N CYS A 45 -10.80 -3.27 -12.29
CA CYS A 45 -10.02 -4.32 -12.94
C CYS A 45 -9.57 -5.42 -11.96
N ASN A 46 -10.02 -5.36 -10.70
CA ASN A 46 -9.49 -6.19 -9.61
C ASN A 46 -7.95 -6.22 -9.54
N PHE A 47 -7.31 -5.06 -9.74
CA PHE A 47 -5.85 -4.94 -9.82
C PHE A 47 -5.27 -4.37 -8.51
N ASN A 48 -4.26 -5.06 -7.95
CA ASN A 48 -3.52 -4.70 -6.74
C ASN A 48 -4.36 -4.52 -5.46
N ILE A 49 -5.61 -4.99 -5.47
CA ILE A 49 -6.49 -4.92 -4.30
C ILE A 49 -5.94 -5.83 -3.20
N THR A 50 -5.81 -7.13 -3.48
CA THR A 50 -5.32 -8.12 -2.51
C THR A 50 -3.92 -7.79 -2.02
N GLU A 51 -3.01 -7.43 -2.92
CA GLU A 51 -1.62 -7.13 -2.61
C GLU A 51 -1.51 -5.92 -1.65
N SER A 52 -2.25 -4.85 -1.92
CA SER A 52 -2.23 -3.65 -1.07
C SER A 52 -2.75 -3.92 0.33
N PHE A 53 -3.84 -4.69 0.48
CA PHE A 53 -4.35 -5.09 1.79
C PHE A 53 -3.45 -6.09 2.51
N THR A 54 -2.86 -7.04 1.78
CA THR A 54 -1.91 -8.02 2.33
C THR A 54 -0.68 -7.32 2.87
N GLU A 55 -0.17 -6.34 2.14
CA GLU A 55 0.98 -5.54 2.59
C GLU A 55 0.65 -4.73 3.84
N LEU A 56 -0.52 -4.09 3.89
CA LEU A 56 -0.96 -3.37 5.10
C LEU A 56 -1.04 -4.33 6.30
N ALA A 57 -1.65 -5.51 6.12
CA ALA A 57 -1.72 -6.53 7.16
C ALA A 57 -0.33 -6.97 7.62
N ARG A 58 0.61 -7.18 6.67
CA ARG A 58 2.01 -7.50 6.96
C ARG A 58 2.67 -6.42 7.82
N ILE A 59 2.51 -5.15 7.46
CA ILE A 59 3.07 -4.01 8.21
C ILE A 59 2.50 -3.98 9.64
N VAL A 60 1.19 -4.21 9.80
CA VAL A 60 0.55 -4.31 11.12
C VAL A 60 1.16 -5.44 11.94
N LEU A 61 1.26 -6.65 11.37
CA LEU A 61 1.82 -7.81 12.06
C LEU A 61 3.27 -7.60 12.51
N MET A 62 4.11 -7.05 11.63
CA MET A 62 5.52 -6.76 11.96
C MET A 62 5.64 -5.73 13.07
N ARG A 63 4.84 -4.66 13.02
CA ARG A 63 4.86 -3.61 14.05
C ARG A 63 4.50 -4.14 15.45
N HIS A 64 3.62 -5.14 15.51
CA HIS A 64 3.21 -5.77 16.77
C HIS A 64 4.12 -6.95 17.18
N GLY A 65 5.26 -7.17 16.52
CA GLY A 65 6.18 -8.26 16.84
C GLY A 65 5.61 -9.66 16.55
N MET A 66 4.58 -9.73 15.72
CA MET A 66 3.88 -10.97 15.36
C MET A 66 4.48 -11.65 14.11
N GLU A 67 5.75 -11.40 13.80
CA GLU A 67 6.44 -11.97 12.63
C GLU A 67 6.39 -13.51 12.59
N ARG A 68 6.27 -14.14 13.76
CA ARG A 68 6.12 -15.59 13.92
C ARG A 68 4.85 -16.14 13.27
N LEU A 69 3.77 -15.36 13.18
CA LEU A 69 2.51 -15.78 12.55
C LEU A 69 2.62 -15.87 11.02
N TRP A 70 3.61 -15.17 10.44
CA TRP A 70 3.83 -15.15 8.99
C TRP A 70 4.85 -16.18 8.51
N ARG A 71 5.69 -16.74 9.40
CA ARG A 71 6.65 -17.75 9.00
C ARG A 71 5.88 -19.00 8.53
N PRO A 72 6.03 -19.43 7.27
CA PRO A 72 5.49 -20.72 6.87
C PRO A 72 6.15 -21.78 7.77
N ASN A 73 5.34 -22.65 8.36
CA ASN A 73 5.88 -23.83 9.05
C ASN A 73 6.76 -24.56 8.05
N LYS A 74 8.02 -24.76 8.43
CA LYS A 74 8.98 -25.55 7.65
C LYS A 74 8.66 -27.02 7.82
#